data_AF-A0A2N0QH29-F1
#
_entry.id   AF-A0A2N0QH29-F1
#
_cell.length_a   1.000
_cell.length_b   1.000
_cell.length_c   1.000
_cell.angle_alpha   90.00
_cell.angle_beta   90.00
_cell.angle_gamma   90.00
#
_symmetry.space_group_name_H-M   'P 1'
#
loop_
_entity.id
_entity.type
_entity.pdbx_description
1 polymer ?
#
loop_
_entity_poly.entity_id
_entity_poly.type
_entity_poly.pdbx_seq_one_letter_code
_entity_poly.pdbx_strand_id
1 'polypeptide(L)'
;ISPNENYLITYSEEDRSIAGWNVEDMDKVQLKFHQTVRINEDKEDDEFNSYEIKSLCVSDDKKLAYVYPHKKFGRCSVIDMNNEKKIALNLNAKNAYYCTFNLKGEFILCSFYCFHSDLGFHDIIWIYSTQTKNNKWE
;
A
#
# COMPACT_ATOMS: atom_id res chain seq x y z
N ILE A 1 -5.31 -0.93 -9.94
CA ILE A 1 -5.58 0.30 -10.71
C ILE A 1 -5.98 1.40 -9.71
N SER A 2 -5.75 2.68 -10.02
CA SER A 2 -6.19 3.80 -9.18
C SER A 2 -7.72 3.96 -9.20
N PRO A 3 -8.33 4.62 -8.20
CA PRO A 3 -9.78 4.73 -8.08
C PRO A 3 -10.48 5.39 -9.28
N ASN A 4 -9.86 6.40 -9.90
CA ASN A 4 -10.38 7.06 -11.10
C ASN A 4 -9.78 6.49 -12.40
N GLU A 5 -9.17 5.30 -12.32
CA GLU A 5 -8.68 4.53 -13.47
C GLU A 5 -7.63 5.23 -14.34
N ASN A 6 -7.02 6.30 -13.83
CA ASN A 6 -6.04 7.11 -14.54
C ASN A 6 -4.58 6.63 -14.35
N TYR A 7 -4.37 5.63 -13.50
CA TYR A 7 -3.06 5.11 -13.16
C TYR A 7 -3.09 3.61 -12.85
N LEU A 8 -2.18 2.87 -13.48
CA LEU A 8 -2.03 1.42 -13.29
C LEU A 8 -0.67 1.13 -12.65
N ILE A 9 -0.63 0.11 -11.81
CA ILE A 9 0.61 -0.48 -11.33
C ILE A 9 0.65 -1.96 -11.69
N THR A 10 1.85 -2.47 -11.94
CA THR A 10 2.14 -3.88 -12.17
C THR A 10 3.25 -4.31 -11.23
N TYR A 11 3.12 -5.49 -10.64
CA TYR A 11 4.10 -6.04 -9.71
C TYR A 11 4.85 -7.22 -10.34
N SER A 12 6.17 -7.22 -10.18
CA SER A 12 7.06 -8.32 -10.57
C SER A 12 7.55 -9.01 -9.30
N GLU A 13 7.17 -10.28 -9.12
CA GLU A 13 7.65 -11.10 -8.00
C GLU A 13 9.15 -11.42 -8.11
N GLU A 14 9.67 -11.56 -9.34
CA GLU A 14 11.06 -11.96 -9.62
C GLU A 14 12.06 -10.95 -9.05
N ASP A 15 11.83 -9.65 -9.28
CA ASP A 15 12.74 -8.58 -8.85
C ASP A 15 12.12 -7.62 -7.82
N ARG A 16 10.91 -7.94 -7.35
CA ARG A 16 10.12 -7.18 -6.37
C ARG A 16 9.96 -5.71 -6.76
N SER A 17 9.84 -5.46 -8.05
CA SER A 17 9.64 -4.13 -8.59
C SER A 17 8.16 -3.87 -8.88
N ILE A 18 7.78 -2.61 -8.75
CA ILE A 18 6.45 -2.12 -9.06
C ILE A 18 6.60 -1.06 -10.13
N ALA A 19 6.11 -1.35 -11.33
CA ALA A 19 6.08 -0.39 -12.43
C ALA A 19 4.73 0.33 -12.44
N GLY A 20 4.76 1.64 -12.65
CA GLY A 20 3.59 2.50 -12.75
C GLY A 20 3.40 3.06 -14.16
N TRP A 21 2.14 3.21 -14.55
CA TRP A 21 1.72 3.54 -15.90
C TRP A 21 0.60 4.58 -15.86
N ASN A 22 0.78 5.71 -16.54
CA ASN A 22 -0.33 6.66 -16.74
C ASN A 22 -1.29 6.08 -17.78
N VAL A 23 -2.59 6.16 -17.50
CA VAL A 23 -3.68 5.75 -18.40
C VAL A 23 -4.24 7.02 -19.02
N GLU A 24 -3.96 7.25 -20.30
CA GLU A 24 -4.43 8.48 -21.00
C GLU A 24 -5.73 8.27 -21.75
N ASP A 25 -5.93 7.08 -22.30
CA ASP A 25 -7.07 6.73 -23.13
C ASP A 25 -7.38 5.24 -22.93
N MET A 26 -8.49 4.96 -22.25
CA MET A 26 -8.93 3.59 -21.99
C MET A 26 -9.45 2.89 -23.25
N ASP A 27 -10.00 3.64 -24.20
CA ASP A 27 -10.52 3.08 -25.46
C ASP A 27 -9.38 2.62 -26.37
N LYS A 28 -8.24 3.31 -26.31
CA LYS A 28 -7.03 2.94 -27.06
C LYS A 28 -6.06 2.05 -26.28
N VAL A 29 -6.35 1.76 -25.00
CA VAL A 29 -5.46 1.02 -24.08
C VAL A 29 -4.04 1.59 -24.11
N GLN A 30 -3.93 2.92 -24.13
CA GLN A 30 -2.64 3.57 -24.24
C GLN A 30 -2.04 3.81 -22.85
N LEU A 31 -1.07 2.95 -22.50
CA LEU A 31 -0.29 3.07 -21.27
C LEU A 31 1.02 3.81 -21.53
N LYS A 32 1.29 4.85 -20.74
CA LYS A 32 2.60 5.52 -20.74
C LYS A 32 3.36 5.16 -19.47
N PHE A 33 4.51 4.52 -19.64
CA PHE A 33 5.42 4.23 -18.54
C PHE A 33 5.73 5.51 -17.75
N HIS A 34 5.57 5.45 -16.44
CA HIS A 34 5.88 6.54 -15.53
C HIS A 34 7.23 6.27 -14.86
N GLN A 35 7.29 5.18 -14.10
CA GLN A 35 8.42 4.89 -13.22
C GLN A 35 8.34 3.45 -12.69
N THR A 36 9.48 2.93 -12.25
CA THR A 36 9.58 1.73 -11.42
C THR A 36 10.07 2.09 -10.01
N VAL A 37 9.46 1.49 -8.99
CA VAL A 37 9.90 1.53 -7.59
C VAL A 37 10.25 0.11 -7.16
N ARG A 38 11.36 -0.06 -6.41
CA ARG A 38 11.70 -1.35 -5.80
C ARG A 38 11.31 -1.34 -4.33
N ILE A 39 10.55 -2.35 -3.92
CA ILE A 39 10.21 -2.56 -2.51
C ILE A 39 11.23 -3.51 -1.89
N ASN A 40 12.29 -2.92 -1.34
CA ASN A 40 13.25 -3.64 -0.52
C ASN A 40 12.90 -3.38 0.93
N GLU A 41 12.14 -4.29 1.50
CA GLU A 41 11.94 -4.29 2.94
C GLU A 41 13.13 -4.96 3.59
N ASP A 42 13.53 -4.40 4.73
CA ASP A 42 14.70 -4.83 5.47
C ASP A 42 14.62 -6.35 5.61
N LYS A 43 15.61 -7.02 5.01
CA LYS A 43 15.84 -8.45 5.16
C LYS A 43 16.34 -8.67 6.59
N GLU A 44 15.50 -8.41 7.59
CA GLU A 44 15.73 -9.01 8.88
C GLU A 44 15.60 -10.52 8.64
N ASP A 45 16.70 -11.25 8.92
CA ASP A 45 16.92 -12.69 8.75
C ASP A 45 15.97 -13.51 9.63
N ASP A 46 14.67 -13.32 9.45
CA ASP A 46 13.64 -14.10 10.10
C ASP A 46 13.15 -15.16 9.11
N GLU A 47 13.40 -16.41 9.46
CA GLU A 47 13.01 -17.66 8.77
C GLU A 47 11.50 -17.75 8.41
N PHE A 48 10.69 -16.82 8.92
CA PHE A 48 9.24 -16.74 8.74
C PHE A 48 8.75 -15.63 7.78
N ASN A 49 9.64 -14.82 7.20
CA ASN A 49 9.23 -13.78 6.26
C ASN A 49 8.96 -14.40 4.88
N SER A 50 7.69 -14.70 4.58
CA SER A 50 7.28 -14.84 3.17
C SER A 50 7.38 -13.46 2.52
N TYR A 51 8.09 -13.32 1.41
CA TYR A 51 8.29 -12.01 0.76
C TYR A 51 7.07 -11.57 -0.08
N GLU A 52 5.91 -12.16 0.19
CA GLU A 52 4.70 -12.00 -0.61
C GLU A 52 3.92 -10.76 -0.17
N ILE A 53 3.56 -9.92 -1.15
CA ILE A 53 2.66 -8.80 -0.91
C ILE A 53 1.25 -9.35 -0.67
N LYS A 54 0.66 -9.02 0.48
CA LYS A 54 -0.72 -9.42 0.83
C LYS A 54 -1.78 -8.55 0.18
N SER A 55 -1.48 -7.25 0.02
CA SER A 55 -2.38 -6.29 -0.58
C SER A 55 -1.58 -5.15 -1.22
N LEU A 56 -2.03 -4.68 -2.37
CA LEU A 56 -1.32 -3.70 -3.19
C LEU A 56 -2.34 -2.76 -3.81
N CYS A 57 -2.18 -1.45 -3.62
CA CYS A 57 -3.04 -0.45 -4.22
C CYS A 57 -2.28 0.84 -4.56
N VAL A 58 -2.89 1.68 -5.39
CA VAL A 58 -2.32 2.97 -5.80
C VAL A 58 -3.42 4.03 -5.84
N SER A 59 -3.12 5.26 -5.44
CA SER A 59 -4.03 6.39 -5.58
C SER A 59 -3.91 7.08 -6.93
N ASP A 60 -4.86 7.95 -7.26
CA ASP A 60 -4.79 8.80 -8.46
C ASP A 60 -3.60 9.76 -8.43
N ASP A 61 -3.18 10.17 -7.23
CA ASP A 61 -1.97 10.97 -6.99
C ASP A 61 -0.69 10.13 -6.93
N LYS A 62 -0.74 8.88 -7.41
CA LYS A 62 0.39 7.95 -7.52
C LYS A 62 1.04 7.64 -6.17
N LYS A 63 0.24 7.53 -5.12
CA LYS A 63 0.67 7.03 -3.81
C LYS A 63 0.50 5.53 -3.81
N LEU A 64 1.61 4.82 -3.78
CA LEU A 64 1.65 3.36 -3.74
C LEU A 64 1.56 2.90 -2.29
N ALA A 65 0.55 2.10 -1.97
CA ALA A 65 0.43 1.47 -0.66
C ALA A 65 0.42 -0.05 -0.81
N TYR A 66 1.12 -0.71 0.11
CA TYR A 66 1.21 -2.16 0.09
C TYR A 66 1.30 -2.72 1.51
N VAL A 67 0.73 -3.91 1.67
CA VAL A 67 0.72 -4.68 2.91
C VAL A 67 1.57 -5.91 2.73
N TYR A 68 2.40 -6.18 3.71
CA TYR A 68 3.40 -7.24 3.68
C TYR A 68 3.49 -7.92 5.05
N PRO A 69 3.88 -9.20 5.10
CA PRO A 69 4.18 -9.87 6.35
C PRO A 69 5.51 -9.34 6.91
N HIS A 70 5.51 -9.04 8.20
CA HIS A 70 6.70 -8.70 8.95
C HIS A 70 6.66 -9.43 10.29
N LYS A 71 7.52 -10.44 10.45
CA LYS A 71 7.45 -11.38 11.58
C LYS A 71 6.09 -12.08 11.58
N LYS A 72 5.40 -12.13 12.73
CA LYS A 72 4.08 -12.79 12.87
C LYS A 72 2.89 -11.93 12.42
N PHE A 73 3.12 -10.71 11.95
CA PHE A 73 2.09 -9.69 11.78
C PHE A 73 2.18 -9.03 10.41
N GLY A 74 1.07 -8.50 9.92
CA GLY A 74 1.08 -7.67 8.71
C GLY A 74 1.39 -6.21 9.03
N ARG A 75 2.16 -5.57 8.14
CA ARG A 75 2.47 -4.13 8.17
C ARG A 75 2.07 -3.47 6.86
N CYS A 76 1.92 -2.16 6.89
CA CYS A 76 1.64 -1.35 5.72
C CYS A 76 2.73 -0.30 5.51
N SER A 77 3.14 -0.15 4.26
CA SER A 77 4.06 0.88 3.79
C SER A 77 3.39 1.69 2.69
N VAL A 78 3.66 3.00 2.67
CA VAL A 78 3.19 3.92 1.63
C VAL A 78 4.37 4.67 1.03
N ILE A 79 4.44 4.74 -0.29
CA ILE A 79 5.48 5.42 -1.06
C ILE A 79 4.82 6.44 -2.00
N ASP A 80 5.33 7.66 -1.98
CA ASP A 80 5.03 8.64 -3.02
C ASP A 80 5.82 8.32 -4.28
N MET A 81 5.17 7.76 -5.30
CA MET A 81 5.88 7.42 -6.54
C MET A 81 6.34 8.63 -7.33
N ASN A 82 5.86 9.86 -7.06
CA ASN A 82 6.40 11.05 -7.74
C ASN A 82 7.76 11.49 -7.18
N ASN A 83 8.07 11.10 -5.94
CA ASN A 83 9.25 11.58 -5.21
C ASN A 83 10.11 10.45 -4.64
N GLU A 84 9.71 9.19 -4.84
CA GLU A 84 10.32 7.98 -4.26
C GLU A 84 10.48 8.01 -2.72
N LYS A 85 9.63 8.77 -2.03
CA LYS A 85 9.72 8.96 -0.58
C LYS A 85 8.63 8.17 0.14
N LYS A 86 9.01 7.50 1.24
CA LYS A 86 8.04 6.88 2.14
C LYS A 86 7.19 7.94 2.83
N ILE A 87 5.91 7.65 2.97
CA ILE A 87 4.95 8.46 3.73
C ILE A 87 4.71 7.76 5.06
N ALA A 88 4.81 8.52 6.16
CA ALA A 88 4.57 7.98 7.48
C ALA A 88 3.06 8.02 7.81
N LEU A 89 2.52 6.87 8.21
CA LEU A 89 1.19 6.79 8.82
C LEU A 89 1.30 7.16 10.31
N ASN A 90 0.43 8.04 10.80
CA ASN A 90 0.43 8.46 12.21
C ASN A 90 0.14 7.31 13.18
N LEU A 91 -0.70 6.36 12.76
CA LEU A 91 -1.17 5.23 13.55
C LEU A 91 -0.52 3.96 13.02
N ASN A 92 0.21 3.28 13.90
CA ASN A 92 0.85 2.00 13.58
C ASN A 92 -0.18 0.87 13.68
N ALA A 93 -1.01 0.71 12.65
CA ALA A 93 -1.96 -0.39 12.54
C ALA A 93 -1.21 -1.72 12.56
N LYS A 94 -1.38 -2.48 13.66
CA LYS A 94 -0.85 -3.84 13.76
C LYS A 94 -1.74 -4.78 12.95
N ASN A 95 -1.15 -5.79 12.32
CA ASN A 95 -1.87 -6.83 11.59
C ASN A 95 -2.67 -6.31 10.40
N ALA A 96 -2.11 -5.35 9.66
CA ALA A 96 -2.66 -4.95 8.39
C ALA A 96 -2.77 -6.17 7.46
N TYR A 97 -3.89 -6.31 6.75
CA TYR A 97 -4.08 -7.40 5.78
C TYR A 97 -4.64 -6.93 4.44
N TYR A 98 -5.27 -5.75 4.39
CA TYR A 98 -5.82 -5.20 3.17
C TYR A 98 -5.72 -3.68 3.16
N CYS A 99 -5.48 -3.08 2.00
CA CYS A 99 -5.49 -1.64 1.83
C CYS A 99 -6.07 -1.24 0.47
N THR A 100 -6.64 -0.03 0.40
CA THR A 100 -7.15 0.57 -0.83
C THR A 100 -7.24 2.09 -0.72
N PHE A 101 -7.52 2.77 -1.82
CA PHE A 101 -7.91 4.17 -1.83
C PHE A 101 -9.36 4.30 -2.29
N ASN A 102 -10.11 5.25 -1.74
CA ASN A 102 -11.45 5.55 -2.21
C ASN A 102 -11.44 6.65 -3.29
N LEU A 103 -12.60 6.90 -3.91
CA LEU A 103 -12.78 7.92 -4.96
C LEU A 103 -12.50 9.37 -4.49
N LYS A 104 -12.44 9.62 -3.17
CA LYS A 104 -12.08 10.93 -2.61
C LYS A 104 -10.57 11.07 -2.36
N GLY A 105 -9.79 10.02 -2.65
CA GLY A 105 -8.36 9.98 -2.38
C GLY A 105 -8.00 9.69 -0.92
N GLU A 106 -8.95 9.26 -0.07
CA GLU A 106 -8.65 8.83 1.30
C GLU A 106 -8.05 7.42 1.28
N PHE A 107 -7.09 7.17 2.17
CA PHE A 107 -6.45 5.86 2.29
C PHE A 107 -7.20 5.00 3.30
N ILE A 108 -7.58 3.79 2.89
CA ILE A 108 -8.30 2.82 3.72
C ILE A 108 -7.36 1.66 4.02
N LEU A 109 -7.20 1.35 5.30
CA LEU A 109 -6.39 0.23 5.78
C LEU A 109 -7.24 -0.67 6.67
N CYS A 110 -7.29 -1.95 6.35
CA CYS A 110 -7.94 -2.96 7.19
C CYS A 110 -6.88 -3.75 7.95
N SER A 111 -7.15 -3.94 9.23
CA SER A 111 -6.30 -4.67 10.16
C SER A 111 -7.15 -5.45 11.15
N PHE A 112 -6.57 -6.38 11.89
CA PHE A 112 -7.29 -7.04 12.99
C PHE A 112 -6.56 -6.89 14.32
N TYR A 113 -7.32 -6.83 15.41
CA TYR A 113 -6.79 -6.80 16.75
C TYR A 113 -7.27 -8.01 17.54
N CYS A 114 -6.34 -8.68 18.22
CA CYS A 114 -6.65 -9.71 19.20
C CYS A 114 -6.80 -9.03 20.56
N PHE A 115 -8.03 -8.92 21.05
CA PHE A 115 -8.21 -8.76 22.50
C PHE A 115 -7.89 -10.10 23.16
N HIS A 116 -7.74 -10.13 24.50
CA HIS A 116 -7.50 -11.37 25.27
C HIS A 116 -8.26 -12.56 24.68
N SER A 117 -7.68 -13.77 24.75
CA SER A 117 -8.12 -15.01 24.09
C SER A 117 -9.63 -15.28 24.09
N ASP A 118 -10.35 -14.72 25.05
CA ASP A 118 -11.76 -14.94 25.32
C ASP A 118 -12.69 -13.99 24.55
N LEU A 119 -12.17 -12.89 23.98
CA LEU A 119 -12.93 -11.86 23.25
C LEU A 119 -12.84 -12.01 21.71
N GLY A 120 -11.88 -12.80 21.21
CA GLY A 120 -11.74 -13.08 19.79
C GLY A 120 -11.01 -12.00 18.97
N PHE A 121 -11.09 -12.14 17.64
CA PHE A 121 -10.49 -11.24 16.66
C PHE A 121 -11.51 -10.19 16.22
N HIS A 122 -11.09 -8.93 16.18
CA HIS A 122 -11.91 -7.84 15.67
C HIS A 122 -11.22 -7.14 14.51
N ASP A 123 -11.95 -6.98 13.42
CA ASP A 123 -11.51 -6.17 12.29
C ASP A 123 -11.64 -4.68 12.63
N ILE A 124 -10.62 -3.93 12.23
CA ILE A 124 -10.53 -2.48 12.38
C ILE A 124 -10.27 -1.89 11.00
N ILE A 125 -11.13 -0.95 10.61
CA ILE A 125 -10.98 -0.15 9.39
C ILE A 125 -10.47 1.22 9.79
N TRP A 126 -9.28 1.57 9.29
CA TRP A 126 -8.68 2.88 9.43
C TRP A 126 -8.93 3.66 8.14
N ILE A 127 -9.32 4.93 8.27
CA ILE A 127 -9.50 5.85 7.15
C ILE A 127 -8.59 7.04 7.42
N TYR A 128 -7.60 7.25 6.58
CA TYR A 128 -6.62 8.32 6.70
C TYR A 128 -6.89 9.41 5.66
N SER A 129 -6.84 10.66 6.11
CA SER A 129 -6.73 11.79 5.21
C SER A 129 -5.34 11.81 4.58
N THR A 130 -5.29 11.87 3.26
CA THR A 130 -4.02 11.90 2.50
C THR A 130 -3.48 13.32 2.32
N GLN A 131 -4.22 14.34 2.76
CA GLN A 131 -3.79 15.73 2.76
C GLN A 131 -2.62 15.89 3.75
N THR A 132 -1.43 16.20 3.23
CA THR A 132 -0.22 16.23 4.03
C THR A 132 -0.17 17.47 4.92
N LYS A 133 -0.36 17.28 6.22
CA LYS A 133 0.28 18.13 7.23
C LYS A 133 1.58 17.44 7.66
N ASN A 134 2.73 18.07 7.41
CA ASN A 134 4.05 17.57 7.84
C ASN A 134 4.46 16.17 7.31
N ASN A 135 4.08 15.82 6.07
CA ASN A 135 4.40 14.52 5.43
C ASN A 135 3.87 13.29 6.19
N LYS A 136 2.82 13.47 7.01
CA LYS A 136 2.11 12.40 7.70
C LYS A 136 0.66 12.37 7.25
N TRP A 137 0.10 11.18 7.18
CA TRP A 137 -1.33 10.98 6.99
C TRP A 137 -1.98 10.81 8.35
N GLU A 138 -3.07 11.55 8.56
CA GLU A 138 -3.81 11.62 9.82
C GLU A 138 -5.09 10.81 9.79
#